data_AF-A0A925T5D7-F1
#
_entry.id   AF-A0A925T5D7-F1
#
_cell.length_a   1.000
_cell.length_b   1.000
_cell.length_c   1.000
_cell.angle_alpha   90.00
_cell.angle_beta   90.00
_cell.angle_gamma   90.00
#
_symmetry.space_group_name_H-M   'P 1'
#
loop_
_entity.id
_entity.type
_entity.pdbx_description
1 polymer ?
#
loop_
_entity_poly.entity_id
_entity_poly.type
_entity_poly.pdbx_seq_one_letter_code
_entity_poly.pdbx_strand_id
1 'polypeptide(L)'
;MTKAELLKQYTDAAKESTDRTRRILLIMVVASILMATACWNSRSGGWVNSRLAMAKAVDDILNPNHNIPPSGIPNATLIAEGKLPVGQETLYKNAQRFIKETGRTPNQAHQSLLWAQKVRVEQTSQIHVPVLGISFDVNDLGLLGGVTFIVLLMWVNYSLWHHSNNLKLAFEYARQLETDKDNPRVLYHTYQNLAMHQVLTIPPRPASVKATNPGARKLWMRKLSKFLYALPLIVQAAVVGHDWYTSPVGLEVNWAATWIVLIAGTVFLVFIAALTVTCFIRWKETFKTWKTVADDI
;
A
#
# COMPACT_ATOMS: atom_id res chain seq x y z
N MET A 1 19.30 -40.31 16.06
CA MET A 1 18.11 -39.52 15.65
C MET A 1 17.23 -40.44 14.83
N THR A 2 15.97 -40.63 15.24
CA THR A 2 15.04 -41.51 14.53
C THR A 2 14.55 -40.86 13.23
N LYS A 3 14.11 -41.67 12.27
CA LYS A 3 13.48 -41.18 11.03
C LYS A 3 12.31 -40.22 11.31
N ALA A 4 11.50 -40.53 12.32
CA ALA A 4 10.39 -39.68 12.75
C ALA A 4 10.85 -38.32 13.30
N GLU A 5 11.93 -38.28 14.09
CA GLU A 5 12.51 -37.02 14.57
C GLU A 5 13.01 -36.14 13.42
N LEU A 6 13.64 -36.73 12.40
CA LEU A 6 14.13 -35.98 11.25
C LEU A 6 12.99 -35.41 10.40
N LEU A 7 11.91 -36.18 10.18
CA LEU A 7 10.72 -35.67 9.51
C LEU A 7 10.12 -34.48 10.28
N LYS A 8 10.01 -34.62 11.60
CA LYS A 8 9.53 -33.54 12.47
C LYS A 8 10.35 -32.27 12.29
N GLN A 9 11.69 -32.37 12.31
CA GLN A 9 12.58 -31.22 12.10
C GLN A 9 12.33 -30.54 10.75
N TYR A 10 12.18 -31.29 9.65
CA TYR A 10 11.86 -30.71 8.34
C TYR A 10 10.48 -30.02 8.32
N THR A 11 9.47 -30.63 8.95
CA THR A 11 8.14 -30.02 9.03
C THR A 11 8.13 -28.76 9.88
N ASP A 12 8.87 -28.74 10.98
CA ASP A 12 9.01 -27.57 11.86
C ASP A 12 9.77 -26.44 11.15
N ALA A 13 10.84 -26.76 10.39
CA ALA A 13 11.56 -25.79 9.59
C ALA A 13 10.69 -25.18 8.47
N ALA A 14 9.87 -25.99 7.80
CA ALA A 14 8.92 -25.52 6.79
C ALA A 14 7.85 -24.61 7.40
N LYS A 15 7.31 -24.97 8.56
CA LYS A 15 6.34 -24.17 9.32
C LYS A 15 6.94 -22.83 9.75
N GLU A 16 8.14 -22.83 10.31
CA GLU A 16 8.80 -21.61 10.75
C GLU A 16 9.05 -20.67 9.56
N SER A 17 9.45 -21.21 8.41
CA SER A 17 9.63 -20.45 7.17
C SER A 17 8.31 -19.81 6.70
N THR A 18 7.20 -20.53 6.83
CA THR A 18 5.86 -19.98 6.54
C THR A 18 5.51 -18.83 7.48
N ASP A 19 5.78 -18.97 8.78
CA ASP A 19 5.49 -17.95 9.78
C ASP A 19 6.33 -16.69 9.58
N ARG A 20 7.60 -16.82 9.17
CA ARG A 20 8.46 -15.68 8.79
C ARG A 20 7.91 -14.97 7.56
N THR A 21 7.58 -15.72 6.50
CA THR A 21 7.00 -15.17 5.27
C THR A 21 5.70 -14.42 5.56
N ARG A 22 4.82 -14.97 6.42
CA ARG A 22 3.58 -14.32 6.84
C ARG A 22 3.83 -13.00 7.56
N ARG A 23 4.76 -12.98 8.53
CA ARG A 23 5.10 -11.76 9.28
C ARG A 23 5.60 -10.65 8.36
N ILE A 24 6.51 -10.97 7.46
CA ILE A 24 7.07 -9.99 6.52
C ILE A 24 5.99 -9.49 5.56
N LEU A 25 5.10 -10.36 5.08
CA LEU A 25 3.99 -9.94 4.23
C LEU A 25 3.04 -8.98 4.96
N LEU A 26 2.70 -9.25 6.23
CA LEU A 26 1.86 -8.35 7.02
C LEU A 26 2.52 -6.97 7.20
N ILE A 27 3.82 -6.93 7.49
CA ILE A 27 4.59 -5.69 7.56
C ILE A 27 4.53 -4.95 6.22
N MET A 28 4.72 -5.66 5.10
CA MET A 28 4.64 -5.10 3.75
C MET A 28 3.26 -4.54 3.42
N VAL A 29 2.18 -5.20 3.84
CA VAL A 29 0.81 -4.70 3.66
C VAL A 29 0.58 -3.44 4.47
N VAL A 30 0.99 -3.41 5.74
CA VAL A 30 0.88 -2.23 6.61
C VAL A 30 1.67 -1.06 6.03
N ALA A 31 2.93 -1.29 5.63
CA ALA A 31 3.76 -0.27 4.98
C ALA A 31 3.08 0.26 3.70
N SER A 32 2.49 -0.62 2.89
CA SER A 32 1.78 -0.22 1.67
C SER A 32 0.55 0.65 1.96
N ILE A 33 -0.22 0.31 3.00
CA ILE A 33 -1.40 1.11 3.42
C ILE A 33 -0.96 2.49 3.92
N LEU A 34 0.09 2.55 4.74
CA LEU A 34 0.62 3.81 5.28
C LEU A 34 1.14 4.71 4.14
N MET A 35 1.90 4.14 3.20
CA MET A 35 2.41 4.86 2.04
C MET A 35 1.29 5.34 1.11
N ALA A 36 0.28 4.51 0.86
CA ALA A 36 -0.89 4.89 0.07
C ALA A 36 -1.67 6.03 0.75
N THR A 37 -1.83 5.97 2.08
CA THR A 37 -2.51 7.02 2.87
C THR A 37 -1.71 8.32 2.83
N ALA A 38 -0.39 8.26 2.99
CA ALA A 38 0.49 9.43 2.89
C ALA A 38 0.39 10.07 1.49
N CYS A 39 0.46 9.25 0.43
CA CYS A 39 0.32 9.72 -0.95
C CYS A 39 -1.07 10.32 -1.21
N TRP A 40 -2.14 9.70 -0.68
CA TRP A 40 -3.49 10.24 -0.83
C TRP A 40 -3.64 11.61 -0.16
N ASN A 41 -3.07 11.76 1.04
CA ASN A 41 -3.16 13.00 1.81
C ASN A 41 -2.30 14.14 1.22
N SER A 42 -1.25 13.82 0.47
CA SER A 42 -0.38 14.83 -0.15
C SER A 42 -0.95 15.41 -1.45
N ARG A 43 -1.99 14.82 -2.03
CA ARG A 43 -2.57 15.30 -3.29
C ARG A 43 -3.21 16.69 -3.14
N SER A 44 -3.19 17.47 -4.22
CA SER A 44 -3.85 18.78 -4.30
C SER A 44 -5.37 18.70 -4.04
N GLY A 45 -6.01 17.59 -4.40
CA GLY A 45 -7.42 17.29 -4.09
C GLY A 45 -7.66 16.73 -2.68
N GLY A 46 -6.64 16.68 -1.83
CA GLY A 46 -6.73 16.16 -0.47
C GLY A 46 -7.69 16.96 0.42
N TRP A 47 -8.10 16.33 1.53
CA TRP A 47 -9.06 16.92 2.46
C TRP A 47 -8.60 18.26 3.04
N VAL A 48 -7.31 18.41 3.32
CA VAL A 48 -6.71 19.64 3.84
C VAL A 48 -6.88 20.80 2.85
N ASN A 49 -6.57 20.57 1.58
CA ASN A 49 -6.73 21.57 0.52
C ASN A 49 -8.21 21.91 0.28
N SER A 50 -9.10 20.91 0.35
CA SER A 50 -10.55 21.13 0.24
C SER A 50 -11.10 21.97 1.41
N ARG A 51 -10.60 21.72 2.63
CA ARG A 51 -10.94 22.52 3.82
C ARG A 51 -10.41 23.95 3.72
N LEU A 52 -9.18 24.12 3.23
CA LEU A 52 -8.62 25.45 3.00
C LEU A 52 -9.41 26.21 1.93
N ALA A 53 -9.79 25.56 0.83
CA ALA A 53 -10.61 26.17 -0.21
C ALA A 53 -11.98 26.60 0.33
N MET A 54 -12.62 25.76 1.16
CA MET A 54 -13.86 26.12 1.84
C MET A 54 -13.68 27.29 2.82
N ALA A 55 -12.63 27.25 3.65
CA ALA A 55 -12.34 28.32 4.60
C ALA A 55 -12.08 29.66 3.88
N LYS A 56 -11.36 29.62 2.76
CA LYS A 56 -11.13 30.78 1.90
C LYS A 56 -12.43 31.30 1.31
N ALA A 57 -13.25 30.45 0.70
CA ALA A 57 -14.54 30.86 0.14
C ALA A 57 -15.47 31.49 1.20
N VAL A 58 -15.48 30.96 2.42
CA VAL A 58 -16.24 31.54 3.54
C VAL A 58 -15.69 32.91 3.95
N ASP A 59 -14.36 33.05 4.04
CA ASP A 59 -13.72 34.34 4.35
C ASP A 59 -13.98 35.37 3.25
N ASP A 60 -13.88 34.98 1.98
CA ASP A 60 -14.15 35.84 0.82
C ASP A 60 -15.60 36.39 0.84
N ILE A 61 -16.58 35.57 1.26
CA ILE A 61 -17.99 35.97 1.36
C ILE A 61 -18.22 36.96 2.52
N LEU A 62 -17.60 36.71 3.68
CA LEU A 62 -17.85 37.49 4.90
C LEU A 62 -16.95 38.73 5.04
N ASN A 63 -15.76 38.72 4.42
CA ASN A 63 -14.74 39.76 4.45
C ASN A 63 -14.31 40.17 3.03
N PRO A 64 -15.21 40.68 2.17
CA PRO A 64 -14.90 40.99 0.77
C PRO A 64 -13.76 42.01 0.61
N ASN A 65 -13.54 42.87 1.62
CA ASN A 65 -12.50 43.90 1.62
C ASN A 65 -11.09 43.35 1.90
N HIS A 66 -10.94 42.15 2.48
CA HIS A 66 -9.61 41.57 2.80
C HIS A 66 -8.85 41.06 1.58
N ASN A 67 -9.54 40.72 0.49
CA ASN A 67 -8.93 40.13 -0.70
C ASN A 67 -8.72 41.13 -1.84
N ILE A 68 -8.70 42.44 -1.58
CA ILE A 68 -8.35 43.42 -2.62
C ILE A 68 -6.84 43.31 -2.85
N PRO A 69 -6.37 42.75 -3.98
CA PRO A 69 -4.95 42.74 -4.26
C PRO A 69 -4.45 44.19 -4.35
N PRO A 70 -3.22 44.49 -3.90
CA PRO A 70 -2.66 45.83 -3.94
C PRO A 70 -2.58 46.42 -5.36
N SER A 71 -2.78 45.61 -6.40
CA SER A 71 -2.86 46.02 -7.80
C SER A 71 -4.17 46.73 -8.20
N GLY A 72 -5.12 46.95 -7.30
CA GLY A 72 -6.24 47.89 -7.52
C GLY A 72 -7.30 47.47 -8.53
N ILE A 73 -7.27 46.23 -9.04
CA ILE A 73 -8.34 45.69 -9.91
C ILE A 73 -9.35 44.94 -9.02
N PRO A 74 -10.58 45.45 -8.87
CA PRO A 74 -11.51 44.93 -7.88
C PRO A 74 -12.19 43.63 -8.38
N ASN A 75 -11.74 42.49 -7.87
CA ASN A 75 -12.53 41.24 -7.92
C ASN A 75 -13.78 41.31 -7.02
N ALA A 76 -13.83 42.25 -6.08
CA ALA A 76 -14.96 42.45 -5.17
C ALA A 76 -16.26 42.81 -5.91
N THR A 77 -16.19 43.52 -7.04
CA THR A 77 -17.37 43.93 -7.82
C THR A 77 -18.04 42.72 -8.50
N LEU A 78 -17.27 41.71 -8.93
CA LEU A 78 -17.82 40.50 -9.56
C LEU A 78 -18.62 39.62 -8.60
N ILE A 79 -18.19 39.54 -7.33
CA ILE A 79 -18.92 38.81 -6.29
C ILE A 79 -20.20 39.59 -5.91
N ALA A 80 -20.14 40.92 -5.86
CA ALA A 80 -21.31 41.77 -5.63
C ALA A 80 -22.36 41.67 -6.76
N GLU A 81 -21.93 41.42 -8.00
CA GLU A 81 -22.79 41.11 -9.15
C GLU A 81 -23.35 39.67 -9.15
N GLY A 82 -22.99 38.84 -8.16
CA GLY A 82 -23.42 37.44 -8.10
C GLY A 82 -22.75 36.53 -9.14
N LYS A 83 -21.73 37.00 -9.85
CA LYS A 83 -20.96 36.18 -10.81
C LYS A 83 -19.87 35.43 -10.06
N LEU A 84 -20.19 34.20 -9.66
CA LEU A 84 -19.23 33.28 -9.06
C LEU A 84 -18.11 32.93 -10.07
N PRO A 85 -16.86 32.71 -9.61
CA PRO A 85 -15.79 32.26 -10.50
C PRO A 85 -16.22 30.98 -11.23
N VAL A 86 -16.06 30.97 -12.55
CA VAL A 86 -16.41 29.81 -13.39
C VAL A 86 -15.65 28.59 -12.87
N GLY A 87 -16.39 27.52 -12.52
CA GLY A 87 -15.84 26.28 -11.95
C GLY A 87 -15.78 26.22 -10.42
N GLN A 88 -16.08 27.30 -9.69
CA GLN A 88 -16.13 27.30 -8.21
C GLN A 88 -17.55 27.47 -7.64
N GLU A 89 -18.58 27.47 -8.50
CA GLU A 89 -19.97 27.70 -8.08
C GLU A 89 -20.43 26.79 -6.95
N THR A 90 -20.15 25.47 -7.06
CA THR A 90 -20.53 24.49 -6.04
C THR A 90 -19.83 24.76 -4.71
N LEU A 91 -18.56 25.20 -4.74
CA LEU A 91 -17.80 25.52 -3.54
C LEU A 91 -18.40 26.72 -2.80
N TYR A 92 -18.69 27.82 -3.52
CA TYR A 92 -19.31 29.00 -2.92
C TYR A 92 -20.75 28.75 -2.46
N LYS A 93 -21.53 27.96 -3.19
CA LYS A 93 -22.87 27.53 -2.75
C LYS A 93 -22.80 26.74 -1.43
N ASN A 94 -21.82 25.83 -1.32
CA ASN A 94 -21.59 25.08 -0.08
C ASN A 94 -21.10 25.98 1.05
N ALA A 95 -20.23 26.96 0.77
CA ALA A 95 -19.77 27.95 1.75
C ALA A 95 -20.94 28.80 2.28
N GLN A 96 -21.83 29.27 1.41
CA GLN A 96 -23.03 30.01 1.81
C GLN A 96 -23.96 29.17 2.69
N ARG A 97 -24.20 27.90 2.33
CA ARG A 97 -24.96 26.97 3.18
C ARG A 97 -24.30 26.82 4.55
N PHE A 98 -22.99 26.60 4.57
CA PHE A 98 -22.23 26.44 5.81
C PHE A 98 -22.28 27.69 6.71
N ILE A 99 -22.20 28.90 6.14
CA ILE A 99 -22.35 30.16 6.88
C ILE A 99 -23.75 30.24 7.51
N LYS A 100 -24.80 29.93 6.74
CA LYS A 100 -26.19 29.94 7.23
C LYS A 100 -26.42 28.95 8.36
N GLU A 101 -25.84 27.76 8.27
CA GLU A 101 -25.99 26.70 9.28
C GLU A 101 -25.18 26.98 10.56
N THR A 102 -24.00 27.61 10.44
CA THR A 102 -23.09 27.81 11.58
C THR A 102 -23.19 29.17 12.24
N GLY A 103 -23.76 30.17 11.57
CA GLY A 103 -23.83 31.55 12.08
C GLY A 103 -22.45 32.21 12.26
N ARG A 104 -21.43 31.75 11.50
CA ARG A 104 -20.05 32.26 11.64
C ARG A 104 -19.95 33.76 11.42
N THR A 105 -19.22 34.42 12.30
CA THR A 105 -18.88 35.84 12.15
C THR A 105 -17.68 36.04 11.21
N PRO A 106 -17.49 37.25 10.65
CA PRO A 106 -16.36 37.53 9.77
C PRO A 106 -14.99 37.30 10.44
N ASN A 107 -14.85 37.65 11.72
CA ASN A 107 -13.60 37.40 12.47
C ASN A 107 -13.32 35.90 12.65
N GLN A 108 -14.35 35.08 12.91
CA GLN A 108 -14.22 33.63 13.04
C GLN A 108 -13.86 32.95 11.71
N ALA A 109 -14.42 33.45 10.61
CA ALA A 109 -14.08 32.99 9.26
C ALA A 109 -12.60 33.24 8.96
N HIS A 110 -12.12 34.45 9.22
CA HIS A 110 -10.74 34.81 8.99
C HIS A 110 -9.76 34.00 9.86
N GLN A 111 -10.06 33.84 11.16
CA GLN A 111 -9.26 32.97 12.03
C GLN A 111 -9.25 31.51 11.55
N SER A 112 -10.38 31.01 11.03
CA SER A 112 -10.45 29.66 10.46
C SER A 112 -9.59 29.52 9.20
N LEU A 113 -9.53 30.56 8.36
CA LEU A 113 -8.66 30.60 7.20
C LEU A 113 -7.18 30.58 7.62
N LEU A 114 -6.78 31.44 8.55
CA LEU A 114 -5.40 31.48 9.07
C LEU A 114 -5.00 30.14 9.70
N TRP A 115 -5.89 29.52 10.47
CA TRP A 115 -5.66 28.19 11.04
C TRP A 115 -5.53 27.13 9.94
N ALA A 116 -6.40 27.13 8.93
CA ALA A 116 -6.31 26.19 7.82
C ALA A 116 -5.04 26.38 6.98
N GLN A 117 -4.57 27.62 6.80
CA GLN A 117 -3.30 27.92 6.13
C GLN A 117 -2.12 27.41 6.96
N LYS A 118 -2.12 27.66 8.27
CA LYS A 118 -1.10 27.15 9.19
C LYS A 118 -1.04 25.62 9.14
N VAL A 119 -2.19 24.96 9.27
CA VAL A 119 -2.32 23.49 9.19
C VAL A 119 -1.84 22.99 7.84
N ARG A 120 -2.12 23.67 6.74
CA ARG A 120 -1.60 23.29 5.42
C ARG A 120 -0.07 23.38 5.40
N VAL A 121 0.51 24.50 5.81
CA VAL A 121 1.98 24.67 5.81
C VAL A 121 2.64 23.59 6.69
N GLU A 122 2.10 23.34 7.88
CA GLU A 122 2.65 22.38 8.84
C GLU A 122 2.43 20.91 8.44
N GLN A 123 1.27 20.56 7.86
CA GLN A 123 0.90 19.16 7.58
C GLN A 123 1.12 18.72 6.14
N THR A 124 0.94 19.61 5.14
CA THR A 124 1.09 19.21 3.74
C THR A 124 2.53 19.30 3.25
N SER A 125 3.37 20.11 3.89
CA SER A 125 4.78 20.23 3.51
C SER A 125 5.67 19.27 4.30
N GLN A 126 5.20 18.79 5.46
CA GLN A 126 5.98 17.98 6.38
C GLN A 126 5.15 16.84 6.95
N ILE A 127 5.45 15.62 6.54
CA ILE A 127 4.93 14.40 7.15
C ILE A 127 5.72 14.18 8.43
N HIS A 128 5.08 14.41 9.57
CA HIS A 128 5.67 14.21 10.89
C HIS A 128 5.48 12.76 11.33
N VAL A 129 6.58 12.05 11.61
CA VAL A 129 6.53 10.72 12.24
C VAL A 129 6.63 10.91 13.76
N PRO A 130 5.52 10.79 14.52
CA PRO A 130 5.46 11.22 15.92
C PRO A 130 6.43 10.47 16.84
N VAL A 131 6.85 9.25 16.46
CA VAL A 131 7.76 8.43 17.28
C VAL A 131 9.23 8.80 17.08
N LEU A 132 9.62 9.27 15.89
CA LEU A 132 11.02 9.52 15.54
C LEU A 132 11.42 11.01 15.63
N GLY A 133 10.44 11.92 15.69
CA GLY A 133 10.71 13.36 15.67
C GLY A 133 11.29 13.86 14.33
N ILE A 134 11.25 13.03 13.29
CA ILE A 134 11.72 13.36 11.94
C ILE A 134 10.52 13.83 11.12
N SER A 135 10.68 14.94 10.40
CA SER A 135 9.76 15.41 9.37
C SER A 135 10.31 15.07 7.99
N PHE A 136 9.45 14.56 7.12
CA PHE A 136 9.78 14.27 5.72
C PHE A 136 9.02 15.20 4.80
N ASP A 137 9.66 15.69 3.74
CA ASP A 137 8.93 16.33 2.66
C ASP A 137 8.09 15.26 1.94
N VAL A 138 6.94 15.67 1.40
CA VAL A 138 6.13 14.84 0.49
C VAL A 138 6.98 14.34 -0.67
N ASN A 139 7.93 15.13 -1.16
CA ASN A 139 8.83 14.74 -2.24
C ASN A 139 9.75 13.55 -1.86
N ASP A 140 10.05 13.38 -0.57
CA ASP A 140 10.86 12.27 -0.07
C ASP A 140 10.06 10.96 0.04
N LEU A 141 8.73 11.04 -0.05
CA LEU A 141 7.84 9.89 0.10
C LEU A 141 8.11 8.83 -0.97
N GLY A 142 8.37 9.23 -2.22
CA GLY A 142 8.71 8.32 -3.31
C GLY A 142 10.03 7.59 -3.06
N LEU A 143 11.02 8.26 -2.48
CA LEU A 143 12.34 7.70 -2.17
C LEU A 143 12.27 6.76 -0.96
N LEU A 144 11.69 7.21 0.16
CA LEU A 144 11.55 6.42 1.38
C LEU A 144 10.66 5.18 1.15
N GLY A 145 9.55 5.36 0.44
CA GLY A 145 8.66 4.27 0.02
C GLY A 145 9.36 3.27 -0.87
N GLY A 146 10.09 3.77 -1.88
CA GLY A 146 10.84 2.95 -2.82
C GLY A 146 11.87 2.05 -2.12
N VAL A 147 12.74 2.63 -1.28
CA VAL A 147 13.75 1.89 -0.51
C VAL A 147 13.09 0.87 0.42
N THR A 148 12.06 1.28 1.16
CA THR A 148 11.35 0.40 2.10
C THR A 148 10.75 -0.81 1.37
N PHE A 149 10.06 -0.59 0.25
CA PHE A 149 9.46 -1.67 -0.53
C PHE A 149 10.49 -2.59 -1.17
N ILE A 150 11.63 -2.09 -1.64
CA ILE A 150 12.73 -2.92 -2.15
C ILE A 150 13.23 -3.87 -1.05
N VAL A 151 13.54 -3.34 0.14
CA VAL A 151 14.02 -4.16 1.27
C VAL A 151 12.99 -5.21 1.66
N LEU A 152 11.72 -4.83 1.81
CA LEU A 152 10.66 -5.76 2.18
C LEU A 152 10.43 -6.83 1.11
N LEU A 153 10.44 -6.47 -0.18
CA LEU A 153 10.29 -7.43 -1.27
C LEU A 153 11.48 -8.38 -1.38
N MET A 154 12.71 -7.90 -1.15
CA MET A 154 13.89 -8.78 -1.07
C MET A 154 13.75 -9.80 0.07
N TRP A 155 13.28 -9.36 1.25
CA TRP A 155 13.02 -10.25 2.39
C TRP A 155 11.91 -11.25 2.13
N VAL A 156 10.80 -10.83 1.50
CA VAL A 156 9.72 -11.74 1.10
C VAL A 156 10.24 -12.76 0.07
N ASN A 157 10.98 -12.31 -0.94
CA ASN A 157 11.53 -13.19 -1.97
C ASN A 157 12.47 -14.25 -1.39
N TYR A 158 13.38 -13.84 -0.50
CA TYR A 158 14.28 -14.74 0.21
C TYR A 158 13.52 -15.74 1.09
N SER A 159 12.48 -15.27 1.81
CA SER A 159 11.65 -16.12 2.66
C SER A 159 10.84 -17.14 1.84
N LEU A 160 10.31 -16.73 0.68
CA LEU A 160 9.60 -17.61 -0.25
C LEU A 160 10.53 -18.68 -0.83
N TRP A 161 11.77 -18.32 -1.18
CA TRP A 161 12.77 -19.28 -1.65
C TRP A 161 13.07 -20.34 -0.59
N HIS A 162 13.36 -19.92 0.64
CA HIS A 162 13.59 -20.84 1.77
C HIS A 162 12.39 -21.72 2.08
N HIS A 163 11.20 -21.12 2.14
CA HIS A 163 9.96 -21.86 2.35
C HIS A 163 9.75 -22.93 1.26
N SER A 164 9.99 -22.59 -0.01
CA SER A 164 9.88 -23.53 -1.13
C SER A 164 10.83 -24.72 -0.98
N ASN A 165 12.09 -24.46 -0.59
CA ASN A 165 13.10 -25.51 -0.41
C ASN A 165 12.78 -26.40 0.80
N ASN A 166 12.44 -25.82 1.94
CA ASN A 166 12.08 -26.56 3.15
C ASN A 166 10.82 -27.43 2.92
N LEU A 167 9.86 -26.92 2.16
CA LEU A 167 8.68 -27.67 1.76
C LEU A 167 9.03 -28.87 0.89
N LYS A 168 9.90 -28.70 -0.12
CA LYS A 168 10.37 -29.81 -0.97
C LYS A 168 11.08 -30.88 -0.15
N LEU A 169 12.00 -30.49 0.72
CA LEU A 169 12.74 -31.43 1.58
C LEU A 169 11.80 -32.20 2.51
N ALA A 170 10.83 -31.52 3.14
CA ALA A 170 9.85 -32.18 4.00
C ALA A 170 9.02 -33.23 3.24
N PHE A 171 8.58 -32.92 2.01
CA PHE A 171 7.82 -33.85 1.20
C PHE A 171 8.64 -35.00 0.60
N GLU A 172 9.86 -34.71 0.13
CA GLU A 172 10.78 -35.75 -0.36
C GLU A 172 11.11 -36.75 0.74
N TYR A 173 11.39 -36.26 1.95
CA TYR A 173 11.65 -37.12 3.09
C TYR A 173 10.41 -37.91 3.53
N ALA A 174 9.23 -37.29 3.57
CA ALA A 174 7.98 -38.00 3.85
C ALA A 174 7.67 -39.11 2.82
N ARG A 175 7.97 -38.87 1.53
CA ARG A 175 7.81 -39.87 0.46
C ARG A 175 8.76 -41.05 0.62
N GLN A 176 10.01 -40.80 1.05
CA GLN A 176 10.96 -41.86 1.36
C GLN A 176 10.45 -42.75 2.51
N LEU A 177 9.89 -42.15 3.56
CA LEU A 177 9.35 -42.90 4.70
C LEU A 177 8.08 -43.68 4.37
N GLU A 178 7.24 -43.19 3.46
CA GLU A 178 6.03 -43.91 3.05
C GLU A 178 6.34 -45.14 2.17
N THR A 179 7.51 -45.16 1.52
CA THR A 179 7.99 -46.33 0.77
C THR A 179 8.37 -47.49 1.71
N ASP A 180 8.73 -47.17 2.97
CA ASP A 180 8.90 -48.17 4.01
C ASP A 180 7.52 -48.68 4.45
N LYS A 181 7.26 -49.99 4.27
CA LYS A 181 5.94 -50.64 4.49
C LYS A 181 5.30 -50.40 5.87
N ASP A 182 6.08 -49.96 6.85
CA ASP A 182 5.65 -49.81 8.24
C ASP A 182 4.80 -48.57 8.51
N ASN A 183 4.79 -47.57 7.62
CA ASN A 183 4.06 -46.30 7.87
C ASN A 183 3.29 -45.79 6.64
N PRO A 184 2.16 -46.43 6.26
CA PRO A 184 1.30 -45.90 5.21
C PRO A 184 0.72 -44.55 5.65
N ARG A 185 0.64 -43.57 4.72
CA ARG A 185 0.03 -42.25 4.91
C ARG A 185 0.87 -41.18 5.64
N VAL A 186 2.17 -41.40 5.84
CA VAL A 186 3.06 -40.36 6.40
C VAL A 186 3.05 -39.11 5.52
N LEU A 187 3.05 -39.26 4.20
CA LEU A 187 2.98 -38.14 3.26
C LEU A 187 1.67 -37.37 3.40
N TYR A 188 0.54 -38.07 3.53
CA TYR A 188 -0.77 -37.45 3.74
C TYR A 188 -0.83 -36.63 5.04
N HIS A 189 -0.36 -37.19 6.16
CA HIS A 189 -0.36 -36.48 7.44
C HIS A 189 0.59 -35.28 7.42
N THR A 190 1.75 -35.42 6.77
CA THR A 190 2.70 -34.32 6.57
C THR A 190 2.06 -33.22 5.71
N TYR A 191 1.40 -33.59 4.62
CA TYR A 191 0.65 -32.68 3.77
C TYR A 191 -0.42 -31.92 4.54
N GLN A 192 -1.26 -32.61 5.30
CA GLN A 192 -2.30 -31.98 6.11
C GLN A 192 -1.70 -31.02 7.15
N ASN A 193 -0.65 -31.44 7.86
CA ASN A 193 0.01 -30.62 8.87
C ASN A 193 0.55 -29.31 8.27
N LEU A 194 1.31 -29.41 7.18
CA LEU A 194 1.86 -28.24 6.50
C LEU A 194 0.76 -27.38 5.86
N ALA A 195 -0.32 -28.00 5.36
CA ALA A 195 -1.44 -27.29 4.75
C ALA A 195 -2.19 -26.42 5.76
N MET A 196 -2.29 -26.86 7.03
CA MET A 196 -2.89 -26.08 8.11
C MET A 196 -2.07 -24.84 8.47
N HIS A 197 -0.75 -24.86 8.24
CA HIS A 197 0.12 -23.72 8.49
C HIS A 197 0.17 -22.73 7.33
N GLN A 198 -0.36 -23.09 6.15
CA GLN A 198 -0.24 -22.29 4.94
C GLN A 198 -1.31 -21.18 4.86
N VAL A 199 -0.87 -19.93 4.99
CA VAL A 199 -1.76 -18.75 4.96
C VAL A 199 -1.87 -18.14 3.56
N LEU A 200 -0.79 -18.19 2.77
CA LEU A 200 -0.67 -17.42 1.51
C LEU A 200 -0.98 -18.20 0.23
N THR A 201 -0.91 -19.51 0.29
CA THR A 201 -1.34 -20.40 -0.79
C THR A 201 -2.33 -21.39 -0.22
N ILE A 202 -3.56 -21.40 -0.72
CA ILE A 202 -4.46 -22.51 -0.39
C ILE A 202 -3.94 -23.73 -1.16
N PRO A 203 -3.35 -24.74 -0.48
CA PRO A 203 -2.83 -25.90 -1.17
C PRO A 203 -3.98 -26.60 -1.92
N PRO A 204 -3.69 -27.32 -3.01
CA PRO A 204 -4.69 -28.14 -3.69
C PRO A 204 -5.30 -29.16 -2.70
N ARG A 205 -6.47 -29.71 -3.03
CA ARG A 205 -6.98 -30.84 -2.24
C ARG A 205 -6.42 -32.11 -2.87
N PRO A 206 -5.98 -33.11 -2.08
CA PRO A 206 -5.62 -34.42 -2.60
C PRO A 206 -6.75 -35.04 -3.42
N ALA A 207 -6.40 -35.82 -4.46
CA ALA A 207 -7.38 -36.41 -5.38
C ALA A 207 -8.32 -37.40 -4.66
N SER A 208 -7.83 -38.02 -3.59
CA SER A 208 -8.59 -38.91 -2.71
C SER A 208 -9.83 -38.27 -2.05
N VAL A 209 -9.91 -36.94 -1.97
CA VAL A 209 -11.05 -36.23 -1.38
C VAL A 209 -12.03 -35.79 -2.48
N LYS A 210 -13.14 -36.53 -2.65
CA LYS A 210 -14.20 -36.22 -3.65
C LYS A 210 -14.57 -34.73 -3.60
N ALA A 211 -14.37 -34.04 -4.72
CA ALA A 211 -14.57 -32.61 -4.83
C ALA A 211 -16.05 -32.26 -4.79
N THR A 212 -16.53 -31.71 -3.66
CA THR A 212 -17.64 -30.76 -3.71
C THR A 212 -17.16 -29.52 -4.44
N ASN A 213 -17.96 -29.04 -5.41
CA ASN A 213 -17.62 -27.95 -6.32
C ASN A 213 -16.76 -26.86 -5.63
N PRO A 214 -15.57 -26.52 -6.17
CA PRO A 214 -14.72 -25.51 -5.56
C PRO A 214 -15.45 -24.17 -5.62
N GLY A 215 -16.13 -23.81 -4.53
CA GLY A 215 -16.93 -22.61 -4.47
C GLY A 215 -16.12 -21.36 -4.82
N ALA A 216 -16.78 -20.36 -5.42
CA ALA A 216 -16.19 -19.10 -5.86
C ALA A 216 -15.22 -18.46 -4.85
N ARG A 217 -15.49 -18.63 -3.54
CA ARG A 217 -14.64 -18.20 -2.43
C ARG A 217 -13.18 -18.70 -2.53
N LYS A 218 -12.96 -19.96 -2.96
CA LYS A 218 -11.60 -20.53 -3.07
C LYS A 218 -10.81 -19.89 -4.21
N LEU A 219 -11.48 -19.58 -5.33
CA LEU A 219 -10.86 -18.89 -6.46
C LEU A 219 -10.47 -17.46 -6.07
N TRP A 220 -11.34 -16.76 -5.33
CA TRP A 220 -11.09 -15.40 -4.87
C TRP A 220 -9.89 -15.33 -3.91
N MET A 221 -9.82 -16.21 -2.91
CA MET A 221 -8.69 -16.26 -1.97
C MET A 221 -7.34 -16.53 -2.65
N ARG A 222 -7.33 -17.32 -3.74
CA ARG A 222 -6.12 -17.54 -4.56
C ARG A 222 -5.69 -16.29 -5.33
N LYS A 223 -6.62 -15.44 -5.74
CA LYS A 223 -6.32 -14.16 -6.39
C LYS A 223 -5.88 -13.11 -5.37
N LEU A 224 -6.44 -13.15 -4.15
CA LEU A 224 -6.11 -12.21 -3.08
C LEU A 224 -4.62 -12.26 -2.72
N SER A 225 -4.02 -13.45 -2.56
CA SER A 225 -2.59 -13.52 -2.23
C SER A 225 -1.70 -12.95 -3.32
N LYS A 226 -2.07 -13.14 -4.60
CA LYS A 226 -1.39 -12.50 -5.74
C LYS A 226 -1.46 -10.98 -5.65
N PHE A 227 -2.63 -10.45 -5.33
CA PHE A 227 -2.82 -9.02 -5.15
C PHE A 227 -1.95 -8.47 -4.00
N LEU A 228 -1.84 -9.18 -2.88
CA LEU A 228 -1.01 -8.75 -1.75
C LEU A 228 0.48 -8.62 -2.11
N TYR A 229 1.03 -9.49 -2.96
CA TYR A 229 2.41 -9.35 -3.45
C TYR A 229 2.60 -8.18 -4.43
N ALA A 230 1.54 -7.78 -5.14
CA ALA A 230 1.57 -6.67 -6.08
C ALA A 230 1.31 -5.30 -5.42
N LEU A 231 0.87 -5.28 -4.16
CA LEU A 231 0.47 -4.06 -3.47
C LEU A 231 1.59 -2.99 -3.41
N PRO A 232 2.86 -3.31 -3.08
CA PRO A 232 3.94 -2.32 -3.11
C PRO A 232 4.16 -1.71 -4.50
N LEU A 233 4.06 -2.53 -5.55
CA LEU A 233 4.19 -2.07 -6.94
C LEU A 233 3.06 -1.09 -7.30
N ILE A 234 1.82 -1.41 -6.93
CA ILE A 234 0.65 -0.55 -7.19
C ILE A 234 0.81 0.79 -6.47
N VAL A 235 1.20 0.77 -5.19
CA VAL A 235 1.37 1.98 -4.39
C VAL A 235 2.53 2.82 -4.92
N GLN A 236 3.70 2.23 -5.17
CA GLN A 236 4.83 2.97 -5.73
C GLN A 236 4.52 3.53 -7.12
N ALA A 237 3.82 2.79 -7.97
CA ALA A 237 3.40 3.28 -9.29
C ALA A 237 2.46 4.49 -9.17
N ALA A 238 1.55 4.47 -8.18
CA ALA A 238 0.67 5.60 -7.91
C ALA A 238 1.42 6.84 -7.39
N VAL A 239 2.44 6.65 -6.56
CA VAL A 239 3.32 7.72 -6.07
C VAL A 239 4.11 8.32 -7.22
N VAL A 240 4.89 7.50 -7.95
CA VAL A 240 5.70 7.96 -9.08
C VAL A 240 4.83 8.61 -10.16
N GLY A 241 3.67 8.03 -10.48
CA GLY A 241 2.74 8.62 -11.44
C GLY A 241 2.21 9.99 -10.98
N HIS A 242 1.97 10.17 -9.68
CA HIS A 242 1.60 11.47 -9.12
C HIS A 242 2.76 12.46 -9.19
N ASP A 243 3.98 12.05 -8.84
CA ASP A 243 5.16 12.91 -8.88
C ASP A 243 5.44 13.43 -10.30
N TRP A 244 5.33 12.55 -11.30
CA TRP A 244 5.41 12.93 -12.72
C TRP A 244 4.33 13.93 -13.11
N TYR A 245 3.08 13.71 -12.67
CA TYR A 245 1.97 14.64 -12.93
C TYR A 245 2.21 16.02 -12.31
N THR A 246 2.80 16.08 -11.11
CA THR A 246 3.11 17.35 -10.43
C THR A 246 4.47 17.95 -10.79
N SER A 247 5.25 17.27 -11.63
CA SER A 247 6.61 17.70 -11.98
C SER A 247 6.74 19.11 -12.56
N PRO A 248 5.81 19.65 -13.39
CA PRO A 248 5.97 21.00 -13.93
C PRO A 248 6.08 22.07 -12.83
N VAL A 249 5.28 21.94 -11.77
CA VAL A 249 5.31 22.84 -10.61
C VAL A 249 6.62 22.66 -9.83
N GLY A 250 7.09 21.43 -9.66
CA GLY A 250 8.35 21.15 -8.98
C GLY A 250 9.56 21.76 -9.71
N LEU A 251 9.58 21.68 -11.04
CA LEU A 251 10.67 22.21 -11.87
C LEU A 251 10.79 23.74 -11.80
N GLU A 252 9.67 24.45 -11.61
CA GLU A 252 9.66 25.90 -11.38
C GLU A 252 10.27 26.29 -10.02
N VAL A 253 10.14 25.41 -9.01
CA VAL A 253 10.67 25.66 -7.65
C VAL A 253 12.13 25.24 -7.53
N ASN A 254 12.47 24.01 -7.92
CA ASN A 254 13.84 23.48 -7.86
C ASN A 254 14.05 22.36 -8.91
N TRP A 255 14.48 22.76 -10.10
CA TRP A 255 14.77 21.87 -11.22
C TRP A 255 15.60 20.63 -10.84
N ALA A 256 16.74 20.82 -10.17
CA ALA A 256 17.69 19.75 -9.91
C ALA A 256 17.13 18.70 -8.95
N ALA A 257 16.52 19.14 -7.84
CA ALA A 257 15.94 18.25 -6.85
C ALA A 257 14.77 17.44 -7.45
N THR A 258 13.89 18.08 -8.21
CA THR A 258 12.75 17.41 -8.86
C THR A 258 13.22 16.31 -9.81
N TRP A 259 14.24 16.55 -10.65
CA TRP A 259 14.77 15.51 -11.53
C TRP A 259 15.38 14.33 -10.79
N ILE A 260 16.14 14.58 -9.71
CA ILE A 260 16.73 13.52 -8.89
C ILE A 260 15.61 12.63 -8.32
N VAL A 261 14.57 13.22 -7.75
CA VAL A 261 13.43 12.49 -7.17
C VAL A 261 12.69 11.67 -8.24
N LEU A 262 12.39 12.25 -9.40
CA LEU A 262 11.70 11.56 -10.49
C LEU A 262 12.49 10.38 -11.04
N ILE A 263 13.80 10.55 -11.26
CA ILE A 263 14.69 9.50 -11.74
C ILE A 263 14.80 8.40 -10.69
N ALA A 264 15.11 8.75 -9.44
CA ALA A 264 15.26 7.78 -8.35
C ALA A 264 13.97 6.99 -8.13
N GLY A 265 12.81 7.67 -8.07
CA GLY A 265 11.50 7.05 -7.93
C GLY A 265 11.18 6.07 -9.06
N THR A 266 11.51 6.44 -10.31
CA THR A 266 11.32 5.57 -11.48
C THR A 266 12.24 4.35 -11.43
N VAL A 267 13.51 4.52 -11.05
CA VAL A 267 14.46 3.42 -10.87
C VAL A 267 13.95 2.45 -9.79
N PHE A 268 13.51 2.96 -8.63
CA PHE A 268 12.93 2.12 -7.58
C PHE A 268 11.69 1.38 -8.04
N LEU A 269 10.81 2.02 -8.83
CA LEU A 269 9.63 1.37 -9.40
C LEU A 269 10.01 0.17 -10.28
N VAL A 270 11.05 0.30 -11.11
CA VAL A 270 11.57 -0.80 -11.93
C VAL A 270 12.11 -1.95 -11.07
N PHE A 271 12.90 -1.65 -10.03
CA PHE A 271 13.39 -2.67 -9.11
C PHE A 271 12.24 -3.38 -8.37
N ILE A 272 11.25 -2.63 -7.90
CA ILE A 272 10.05 -3.17 -7.25
C ILE A 272 9.29 -4.07 -8.21
N ALA A 273 9.10 -3.66 -9.47
CA ALA A 273 8.44 -4.48 -10.49
C ALA A 273 9.20 -5.81 -10.72
N ALA A 274 10.53 -5.75 -10.88
CA ALA A 274 11.36 -6.93 -11.05
C ALA A 274 11.25 -7.88 -9.83
N LEU A 275 11.36 -7.35 -8.61
CA LEU A 275 11.24 -8.13 -7.38
C LEU A 275 9.84 -8.74 -7.23
N THR A 276 8.77 -7.99 -7.51
CA THR A 276 7.40 -8.50 -7.52
C THR A 276 7.25 -9.67 -8.51
N VAL A 277 7.82 -9.59 -9.71
CA VAL A 277 7.83 -10.71 -10.67
C VAL A 277 8.56 -11.92 -10.11
N THR A 278 9.73 -11.73 -9.48
CA THR A 278 10.46 -12.86 -8.85
C THR A 278 9.64 -13.53 -7.73
N CYS A 279 8.96 -12.75 -6.88
CA CYS A 279 8.03 -13.28 -5.88
C CYS A 279 6.91 -14.12 -6.51
N PHE A 280 6.35 -13.69 -7.66
CA PHE A 280 5.34 -14.46 -8.38
C PHE A 280 5.88 -15.79 -8.94
N ILE A 281 7.11 -15.79 -9.45
CA ILE A 281 7.77 -17.01 -9.93
C ILE A 281 7.96 -17.99 -8.76
N ARG A 282 8.51 -17.53 -7.63
CA ARG A 282 8.71 -18.37 -6.43
C ARG A 282 7.39 -18.89 -5.86
N TRP A 283 6.36 -18.05 -5.83
CA TRP A 283 5.02 -18.47 -5.46
C TRP A 283 4.49 -19.60 -6.35
N LYS A 284 4.70 -19.51 -7.67
CA LYS A 284 4.29 -20.53 -8.64
C LYS A 284 5.07 -21.84 -8.45
N GLU A 285 6.36 -21.77 -8.15
CA GLU A 285 7.18 -22.94 -7.81
C GLU A 285 6.64 -23.66 -6.58
N THR A 286 6.40 -22.93 -5.49
CA THR A 286 5.81 -23.49 -4.26
C THR A 286 4.45 -24.12 -4.53
N PHE A 287 3.59 -23.46 -5.32
CA PHE A 287 2.29 -24.03 -5.70
C PHE A 287 2.44 -25.31 -6.54
N LYS A 288 3.44 -25.38 -7.44
CA LYS A 288 3.72 -26.59 -8.22
C LYS A 288 4.12 -27.75 -7.30
N THR A 289 4.98 -27.52 -6.32
CA THR A 289 5.35 -28.53 -5.31
C THR A 289 4.12 -29.07 -4.57
N TRP A 290 3.27 -28.17 -4.08
CA TRP A 290 2.01 -28.54 -3.44
C TRP A 290 1.11 -29.38 -4.35
N LYS A 291 1.00 -29.02 -5.63
CA LYS A 291 0.19 -29.74 -6.61
C LYS A 291 0.72 -31.15 -6.85
N THR A 292 2.01 -31.29 -7.12
CA THR A 292 2.63 -32.61 -7.35
C THR A 292 2.36 -33.56 -6.19
N VAL A 293 2.56 -33.11 -4.94
CA VAL A 293 2.31 -33.96 -3.77
C VAL A 293 0.83 -34.26 -3.57
N ALA A 294 -0.07 -33.33 -3.88
CA ALA A 294 -1.51 -33.61 -3.82
C ALA A 294 -1.99 -34.59 -4.89
N ASP A 295 -1.33 -34.64 -6.04
CA ASP A 295 -1.61 -35.59 -7.12
C ASP A 295 -1.06 -36.99 -6.79
N ASP A 296 0.01 -37.07 -5.98
CA ASP A 296 0.60 -38.34 -5.49
C ASP A 296 -0.22 -39.01 -4.36
N ILE A 297 -1.13 -38.28 -3.69
CA ILE A 297 -1.95 -38.71 -2.54
C ILE A 297 -3.41 -39.01 -2.95
#